data_AF-A0A961V2J6-F1
#
_entry.id   AF-A0A961V2J6-F1
#
_cell.length_a   1.000
_cell.length_b   1.000
_cell.length_c   1.000
_cell.angle_alpha   90.00
_cell.angle_beta   90.00
_cell.angle_gamma   90.00
#
_symmetry.space_group_name_H-M   'P 1'
#
loop_
_entity.id
_entity.type
_entity.pdbx_description
1 polymer ?
#
loop_
_entity_poly.entity_id
_entity_poly.type
_entity_poly.pdbx_seq_one_letter_code
_entity_poly.pdbx_strand_id
1 'polypeptide(L)'
;MLANGHVGLAGLTENTPVAIAGLVAEIGFLGEDAAVGFAEVGGRVALMQAMIAEAGLPILLVTGVASRGSEGGAAPAVAEAIAERVRRGRGVRVIDPATELDPELMRLAAQRRTAATALAASLGALRETVAEACPGLERILDLDPPGPLVLLHRFSGANALRMAGWDGALAYLRDICDAPNAEAVVDRAFTAIRSCTGPDGGTERRTTDLAGDTLRAYGERVALDHALLHRSGLG
;
A
#
# COMPACT_ATOMS: atom_id res chain seq x y z
N MET A 1 0.21 37.80 8.86
CA MET A 1 1.58 38.26 8.58
C MET A 1 2.51 37.11 8.94
N LEU A 2 3.00 36.40 7.93
CA LEU A 2 3.71 35.12 8.05
C LEU A 2 5.20 35.40 8.25
N ALA A 3 5.76 34.98 9.39
CA ALA A 3 7.20 34.84 9.53
C ALA A 3 7.50 33.34 9.39
N ASN A 4 8.20 33.00 8.30
CA ASN A 4 8.77 31.70 7.96
C ASN A 4 7.92 30.67 7.20
N GLY A 5 6.99 31.05 6.31
CA GLY A 5 6.60 30.26 5.11
C GLY A 5 6.19 28.78 5.22
N HIS A 6 6.17 28.15 6.39
CA HIS A 6 5.96 26.71 6.55
C HIS A 6 4.47 26.42 6.78
N VAL A 7 3.87 25.67 5.85
CA VAL A 7 2.54 25.08 6.04
C VAL A 7 2.72 23.80 6.85
N GLY A 8 2.05 23.71 8.00
CA GLY A 8 2.07 22.49 8.82
C GLY A 8 0.70 21.83 8.82
N LEU A 9 0.63 20.60 8.32
CA LEU A 9 -0.56 19.75 8.40
C LEU A 9 -0.47 18.90 9.67
N ALA A 10 -1.55 18.84 10.43
CA ALA A 10 -1.70 17.98 11.59
C ALA A 10 -2.82 16.98 11.31
N GLY A 11 -2.57 15.70 11.53
CA GLY A 11 -3.52 14.64 11.22
C GLY A 11 -3.28 13.39 12.08
N LEU A 12 -4.31 12.55 12.15
CA LEU A 12 -4.21 11.21 12.70
C LEU A 12 -4.09 10.23 11.55
N THR A 13 -3.16 9.29 11.67
CA THR A 13 -2.97 8.21 10.71
C THR A 13 -2.95 6.90 11.49
N GLU A 14 -3.66 5.90 10.98
CA GLU A 14 -3.57 4.56 11.54
C GLU A 14 -2.13 4.07 11.47
N ASN A 15 -1.69 3.38 12.53
CA ASN A 15 -0.34 2.87 12.60
C ASN A 15 -0.22 1.51 11.93
N THR A 16 -0.60 1.47 10.66
CA THR A 16 -0.55 0.29 9.81
C THR A 16 0.35 0.56 8.61
N PRO A 17 1.05 -0.44 8.07
CA PRO A 17 1.92 -0.23 6.92
C PRO A 17 1.21 0.40 5.72
N VAL A 18 -0.07 0.07 5.51
CA VAL A 18 -0.88 0.62 4.41
C VAL A 18 -1.17 2.11 4.63
N ALA A 19 -1.68 2.49 5.81
CA ALA A 19 -2.02 3.89 6.09
C ALA A 19 -0.78 4.79 6.10
N ILE A 20 0.35 4.31 6.63
CA ILE A 20 1.61 5.05 6.65
C ILE A 20 2.17 5.23 5.24
N ALA A 21 2.07 4.22 4.38
CA ALA A 21 2.48 4.35 2.98
C ALA A 21 1.63 5.36 2.21
N GLY A 22 0.31 5.42 2.49
CA GLY A 22 -0.58 6.45 1.97
C GLY A 22 -0.16 7.85 2.43
N LEU A 23 0.11 8.02 3.74
CA LEU A 23 0.60 9.27 4.29
C LEU A 23 1.93 9.71 3.65
N VAL A 24 2.88 8.79 3.44
CA VAL A 24 4.15 9.09 2.76
C VAL A 24 3.90 9.63 1.35
N ALA A 25 2.97 9.01 0.60
CA ALA A 25 2.61 9.49 -0.73
C ALA A 25 1.99 10.88 -0.69
N GLU A 26 1.09 11.14 0.27
CA GLU A 26 0.48 12.47 0.48
C GLU A 26 1.53 13.54 0.82
N ILE A 27 2.48 13.24 1.72
CA ILE A 27 3.56 14.15 2.09
C ILE A 27 4.46 14.45 0.88
N GLY A 28 4.71 13.46 0.02
CA GLY A 28 5.49 13.65 -1.20
C GLY A 28 4.94 14.74 -2.13
N PHE A 29 3.64 15.03 -2.08
CA PHE A 29 3.02 16.11 -2.86
C PHE A 29 3.21 17.52 -2.24
N LEU A 30 3.66 17.61 -0.98
CA LEU A 30 3.83 18.89 -0.27
C LEU A 30 5.15 19.60 -0.60
N GLY A 31 6.11 18.89 -1.20
CA GLY A 31 7.41 19.43 -1.64
C GLY A 31 8.61 18.89 -0.86
N GLU A 32 9.82 19.24 -1.32
CA GLU A 32 11.09 18.69 -0.83
C GLU A 32 11.44 19.12 0.61
N ASP A 33 10.85 20.21 1.11
CA ASP A 33 11.07 20.72 2.47
C ASP A 33 10.15 20.07 3.52
N ALA A 34 9.36 19.06 3.14
CA ALA A 34 8.46 18.39 4.07
C ALA A 34 9.23 17.55 5.10
N ALA A 35 8.87 17.69 6.37
CA ALA A 35 9.45 16.93 7.47
C ALA A 35 8.37 16.48 8.44
N VAL A 36 8.60 15.36 9.13
CA VAL A 36 7.61 14.74 10.02
C VAL A 36 8.07 14.80 11.46
N GLY A 37 7.27 15.44 12.31
CA GLY A 37 7.57 15.59 13.74
C GLY A 37 6.96 14.49 14.61
N PHE A 38 7.76 13.97 15.55
CA PHE A 38 7.36 12.98 16.54
C PHE A 38 7.71 13.47 17.95
N ALA A 39 6.86 13.19 18.94
CA ALA A 39 7.13 13.54 20.34
C ALA A 39 8.11 12.58 21.03
N GLU A 40 8.33 11.40 20.46
CA GLU A 40 9.17 10.32 21.02
C GLU A 40 9.88 9.54 19.91
N VAL A 41 10.90 8.76 20.27
CA VAL A 41 11.62 7.84 19.37
C VAL A 41 11.31 6.40 19.79
N GLY A 42 10.98 5.55 18.82
CA GLY A 42 10.62 4.16 19.06
C GLY A 42 9.20 3.98 19.62
N GLY A 43 9.02 2.97 20.47
CA GLY A 43 7.72 2.69 21.10
C GLY A 43 6.61 2.45 20.07
N ARG A 44 5.43 3.03 20.30
CA ARG A 44 4.28 2.83 19.42
C ARG A 44 4.52 3.45 18.04
N VAL A 45 5.30 4.52 17.91
CA VAL A 45 5.53 5.20 16.63
C VAL A 45 6.70 4.62 15.82
N ALA A 46 7.39 3.59 16.34
CA ALA A 46 8.58 3.00 15.71
C ALA A 46 8.36 2.56 14.26
N LEU A 47 7.20 1.96 13.97
CA LEU A 47 6.83 1.55 12.61
C LEU A 47 6.75 2.76 11.67
N MET A 48 6.01 3.79 12.08
CA MET A 48 5.84 5.01 11.30
C MET A 48 7.18 5.72 11.07
N GLN A 49 8.04 5.77 12.09
CA GLN A 49 9.38 6.33 11.96
C GLN A 49 10.23 5.56 10.94
N ALA A 50 10.25 4.23 11.01
CA ALA A 50 11.02 3.43 10.05
C ALA A 50 10.54 3.62 8.61
N MET A 51 9.22 3.59 8.39
CA MET A 51 8.66 3.71 7.04
C MET A 51 8.81 5.12 6.44
N ILE A 52 8.73 6.17 7.26
CA ILE A 52 8.94 7.56 6.80
C ILE A 52 10.43 7.81 6.54
N ALA A 53 11.32 7.29 7.39
CA ALA A 53 12.76 7.40 7.18
C ALA A 53 13.19 6.69 5.90
N GLU A 54 12.67 5.48 5.67
CA GLU A 54 12.91 4.73 4.43
C GLU A 54 12.33 5.41 3.19
N ALA A 55 11.32 6.27 3.33
CA ALA A 55 10.83 7.11 2.24
C ALA A 55 11.79 8.27 1.89
N GLY A 56 12.82 8.51 2.71
CA GLY A 56 13.75 9.62 2.58
C GLY A 56 13.25 10.92 3.21
N LEU A 57 12.15 10.88 3.97
CA LEU A 57 11.58 12.06 4.61
C LEU A 57 12.31 12.35 5.94
N PRO A 58 12.74 13.59 6.19
CA PRO A 58 13.34 13.98 7.45
C PRO A 58 12.39 13.76 8.63
N ILE A 59 12.91 13.13 9.69
CA ILE A 59 12.18 12.89 10.93
C ILE A 59 12.72 13.81 12.02
N LEU A 60 11.82 14.48 12.72
CA LEU A 60 12.13 15.44 13.76
C LEU A 60 11.62 14.95 15.11
N LEU A 61 12.51 14.88 16.11
CA LEU A 61 12.12 14.77 17.51
C LEU A 61 11.70 16.14 18.03
N VAL A 62 10.47 16.22 18.54
CA VAL A 62 9.85 17.44 19.07
C VAL A 62 9.67 17.30 20.58
N THR A 63 10.58 17.92 21.33
CA THR A 63 10.63 17.85 22.79
C THR A 63 9.70 18.85 23.45
N GLY A 64 9.22 18.52 24.66
CA GLY A 64 8.35 19.42 25.44
C GLY A 64 6.89 19.42 25.00
N VAL A 65 6.48 18.44 24.19
CA VAL A 65 5.08 18.10 23.94
C VAL A 65 4.82 16.77 24.64
N ALA A 66 3.91 16.73 25.61
CA ALA A 66 3.58 15.48 26.27
C ALA A 66 2.71 14.62 25.34
N SER A 67 3.12 13.38 25.09
CA SER A 67 2.33 12.35 24.38
C SER A 67 1.19 11.83 25.27
N ARG A 68 0.32 12.71 25.80
CA ARG A 68 -0.85 12.27 26.56
C ARG A 68 -2.07 12.14 25.65
N GLY A 69 -2.25 10.93 25.13
CA GLY A 69 -3.54 10.40 24.68
C GLY A 69 -3.81 9.09 25.40
N SER A 70 -5.01 8.93 25.97
CA SER A 70 -5.44 7.67 26.59
C SER A 70 -5.56 6.57 25.53
N GLU A 71 -4.91 5.43 25.78
CA GLU A 71 -5.05 4.10 25.15
C GLU A 71 -4.96 3.95 23.61
N GLY A 72 -5.18 4.97 22.77
CA GLY A 72 -5.39 4.78 21.32
C GLY A 72 -4.49 5.56 20.35
N GLY A 73 -3.68 6.52 20.80
CA GLY A 73 -2.85 7.35 19.91
C GLY A 73 -2.72 8.79 20.40
N ALA A 74 -1.98 9.62 19.65
CA ALA A 74 -1.87 11.04 19.94
C ALA A 74 -3.25 11.72 19.72
N ALA A 75 -3.70 12.56 20.65
CA ALA A 75 -4.89 13.39 20.41
C ALA A 75 -4.61 14.41 19.30
N PRO A 76 -5.61 14.89 18.54
CA PRO A 76 -5.43 15.94 17.53
C PRO A 76 -4.66 17.17 18.06
N ALA A 77 -4.93 17.57 19.30
CA ALA A 77 -4.22 18.66 19.98
C ALA A 77 -2.71 18.42 20.13
N VAL A 78 -2.26 17.16 20.24
CA VAL A 78 -0.83 16.80 20.28
C VAL A 78 -0.20 17.01 18.90
N ALA A 79 -0.86 16.56 17.83
CA ALA A 79 -0.37 16.76 16.46
C ALA A 79 -0.27 18.26 16.11
N GLU A 80 -1.25 19.07 16.51
CA GLU A 80 -1.21 20.53 16.36
C GLU A 80 -0.05 21.16 17.15
N ALA A 81 0.17 20.74 18.39
CA ALA A 81 1.27 21.24 19.21
C ALA A 81 2.64 20.89 18.63
N ILE A 82 2.80 19.69 18.07
CA ILE A 82 4.00 19.27 17.34
C ILE A 82 4.20 20.17 16.11
N ALA A 83 3.18 20.28 15.24
CA ALA A 83 3.27 21.07 14.01
C ALA A 83 3.62 22.54 14.29
N GLU A 84 3.00 23.14 15.31
CA GLU A 84 3.30 24.52 15.71
C GLU A 84 4.73 24.67 16.22
N ARG A 85 5.24 23.68 16.95
CA ARG A 85 6.59 23.71 17.50
C ARG A 85 7.66 23.51 16.42
N VAL A 86 7.38 22.66 15.43
CA VAL A 86 8.16 22.53 14.20
C VAL A 86 8.19 23.87 13.44
N ARG A 87 7.04 24.49 13.20
CA ARG A 87 6.96 25.82 12.55
C ARG A 87 7.79 26.89 13.24
N ARG A 88 7.83 26.88 14.58
CA ARG A 88 8.60 27.85 15.37
C ARG A 88 10.07 27.47 15.55
N GLY A 89 10.51 26.29 15.10
CA GLY A 89 11.87 25.79 15.27
C GLY A 89 12.31 25.63 16.73
N ARG A 90 11.40 25.40 17.68
CA ARG A 90 11.72 25.34 19.12
C ARG A 90 11.76 23.91 19.62
N GLY A 91 12.88 23.47 20.19
CA GLY A 91 12.97 22.13 20.81
C GLY A 91 12.78 20.99 19.80
N VAL A 92 13.20 21.24 18.55
CA VAL A 92 13.16 20.31 17.43
C VAL A 92 14.58 19.82 17.16
N ARG A 93 14.76 18.52 16.94
CA ARG A 93 16.04 17.90 16.58
C ARG A 93 15.82 16.88 15.47
N VAL A 94 16.70 16.82 14.48
CA VAL A 94 16.67 15.76 13.47
C VAL A 94 17.05 14.43 14.12
N ILE A 95 16.29 13.38 13.83
CA ILE A 95 16.60 12.00 14.20
C ILE A 95 17.49 11.42 13.11
N ASP A 96 18.61 10.80 13.49
CA ASP A 96 19.44 10.01 12.60
C ASP A 96 18.89 8.58 12.51
N PRO A 97 18.30 8.17 11.36
CA PRO A 97 17.71 6.84 11.21
C PRO A 97 18.70 5.71 11.44
N ALA A 98 19.98 5.91 11.12
CA ALA A 98 20.99 4.86 11.18
C ALA A 98 21.41 4.51 12.62
N THR A 99 21.28 5.46 13.55
CA THR A 99 21.75 5.30 14.93
C THR A 99 20.63 5.30 15.96
N GLU A 100 19.47 5.87 15.65
CA GLU A 100 18.39 6.07 16.60
C GLU A 100 17.13 5.23 16.34
N LEU A 101 16.97 4.67 15.14
CA LEU A 101 15.82 3.82 14.80
C LEU A 101 16.19 2.33 14.86
N ASP A 102 15.17 1.48 15.01
CA ASP A 102 15.34 0.03 15.04
C ASP A 102 15.84 -0.47 13.67
N PRO A 103 17.05 -1.03 13.59
CA PRO A 103 17.65 -1.43 12.32
C PRO A 103 16.86 -2.53 11.61
N GLU A 104 16.15 -3.39 12.36
CA GLU A 104 15.33 -4.44 11.76
C GLU A 104 14.04 -3.89 11.16
N LEU A 105 13.41 -2.89 11.81
CA LEU A 105 12.27 -2.18 11.23
C LEU A 105 12.67 -1.41 9.97
N MET A 106 13.84 -0.76 9.98
CA MET A 106 14.39 -0.08 8.79
C MET A 106 14.57 -1.07 7.64
N ARG A 107 15.22 -2.22 7.90
CA ARG A 107 15.44 -3.28 6.92
C ARG A 107 14.11 -3.81 6.34
N LEU A 108 13.12 -4.09 7.19
CA LEU A 108 11.80 -4.56 6.77
C LEU A 108 11.03 -3.49 5.97
N ALA A 109 11.12 -2.21 6.36
CA ALA A 109 10.50 -1.10 5.65
C ALA A 109 11.11 -0.91 4.24
N ALA A 110 12.44 -1.04 4.12
CA ALA A 110 13.16 -1.02 2.83
C ALA A 110 12.69 -2.16 1.91
N GLN A 111 12.59 -3.37 2.47
CA GLN A 111 12.10 -4.55 1.73
C GLN A 111 10.65 -4.36 1.29
N ARG A 112 9.79 -3.85 2.18
CA ARG A 112 8.38 -3.56 1.85
C ARG A 112 8.28 -2.53 0.72
N ARG A 113 9.08 -1.47 0.74
CA ARG A 113 9.13 -0.45 -0.33
C ARG A 113 9.55 -1.08 -1.67
N THR A 114 10.52 -1.98 -1.64
CA THR A 114 10.98 -2.71 -2.82
C THR A 114 9.89 -3.62 -3.36
N ALA A 115 9.24 -4.41 -2.50
CA ALA A 115 8.12 -5.28 -2.86
C ALA A 115 6.91 -4.49 -3.41
N ALA A 116 6.59 -3.34 -2.82
CA ALA A 116 5.51 -2.47 -3.31
C ALA A 116 5.81 -1.90 -4.70
N THR A 117 7.05 -1.49 -4.96
CA THR A 117 7.50 -1.03 -6.29
C THR A 117 7.41 -2.16 -7.32
N ALA A 118 7.87 -3.37 -6.95
CA ALA A 118 7.80 -4.54 -7.81
C ALA A 118 6.35 -4.94 -8.13
N LEU A 119 5.46 -4.91 -7.13
CA LEU A 119 4.03 -5.16 -7.30
C LEU A 119 3.39 -4.13 -8.24
N ALA A 120 3.69 -2.84 -8.07
CA ALA A 120 3.15 -1.78 -8.94
C ALA A 120 3.60 -1.96 -10.40
N ALA A 121 4.87 -2.31 -10.62
CA ALA A 121 5.39 -2.61 -11.96
C ALA A 121 4.72 -3.86 -12.57
N SER A 122 4.54 -4.92 -11.77
CA SER A 122 3.88 -6.16 -12.21
C SER A 122 2.41 -5.93 -12.56
N LEU A 123 1.68 -5.14 -11.76
CA LEU A 123 0.31 -4.71 -12.06
C LEU A 123 0.22 -3.89 -13.35
N GLY A 124 1.19 -3.00 -13.58
CA GLY A 124 1.28 -2.24 -14.85
C GLY A 124 1.41 -3.15 -16.06
N ALA A 125 2.38 -4.07 -16.03
CA ALA A 125 2.59 -5.04 -17.11
C ALA A 125 1.37 -5.97 -17.32
N LEU A 126 0.69 -6.38 -16.25
CA LEU A 126 -0.53 -7.17 -16.33
C LEU A 126 -1.66 -6.36 -16.98
N ARG A 127 -1.88 -5.12 -16.57
CA ARG A 127 -2.89 -4.22 -17.16
C ARG A 127 -2.66 -4.04 -18.66
N GLU A 128 -1.41 -3.81 -19.08
CA GLU A 128 -1.05 -3.70 -20.50
C GLU A 128 -1.37 -4.99 -21.28
N THR A 129 -1.00 -6.16 -20.73
CA THR A 129 -1.27 -7.45 -21.37
C THR A 129 -2.77 -7.76 -21.44
N VAL A 130 -3.52 -7.46 -20.37
CA VAL A 130 -4.98 -7.63 -20.35
C VAL A 130 -5.65 -6.67 -21.33
N ALA A 131 -5.17 -5.43 -21.46
CA ALA A 131 -5.70 -4.47 -22.44
C ALA A 131 -5.49 -4.96 -23.87
N GLU A 132 -4.35 -5.59 -24.17
CA GLU A 132 -4.08 -6.22 -25.47
C GLU A 132 -5.04 -7.39 -25.75
N ALA A 133 -5.27 -8.26 -24.75
CA ALA A 133 -6.13 -9.43 -24.90
C ALA A 133 -7.63 -9.10 -24.94
N CYS A 134 -8.07 -8.20 -24.06
CA CYS A 134 -9.47 -7.90 -23.79
C CYS A 134 -9.58 -6.53 -23.09
N PRO A 135 -9.70 -5.43 -23.85
CA PRO A 135 -9.85 -4.08 -23.30
C PRO A 135 -11.05 -3.93 -22.35
N GLY A 136 -12.09 -4.75 -22.53
CA GLY A 136 -13.24 -4.78 -21.64
C GLY A 136 -12.89 -5.25 -20.23
N LEU A 137 -11.95 -6.20 -20.09
CA LEU A 137 -11.49 -6.69 -18.78
C LEU A 137 -10.67 -5.63 -18.06
N GLU A 138 -9.70 -5.01 -18.72
CA GLU A 138 -8.88 -3.96 -18.11
C GLU A 138 -9.73 -2.80 -17.57
N ARG A 139 -10.75 -2.38 -18.32
CA ARG A 139 -11.63 -1.26 -17.92
C ARG A 139 -12.52 -1.53 -16.71
N ILE A 140 -12.96 -2.78 -16.52
CA ILE A 140 -14.06 -3.12 -15.58
C ILE A 140 -13.53 -3.88 -14.37
N LEU A 141 -12.47 -4.67 -14.55
CA LEU A 141 -11.91 -5.51 -13.51
C LEU A 141 -10.85 -4.75 -12.74
N ASP A 142 -11.15 -4.44 -11.49
CA ASP A 142 -10.17 -3.88 -10.55
C ASP A 142 -9.13 -4.96 -10.21
N LEU A 143 -7.86 -4.73 -10.54
CA LEU A 143 -6.77 -5.69 -10.34
C LEU A 143 -5.99 -5.46 -9.04
N ASP A 144 -6.37 -4.46 -8.23
CA ASP A 144 -5.68 -4.21 -6.97
C ASP A 144 -5.99 -5.30 -5.90
N PRO A 145 -7.23 -5.84 -5.80
CA PRO A 145 -7.51 -6.97 -4.91
C PRO A 145 -7.02 -8.32 -5.48
N PRO A 146 -6.73 -9.31 -4.61
CA PRO A 146 -6.21 -10.61 -5.04
C PRO A 146 -7.24 -11.46 -5.79
N GLY A 147 -8.54 -11.33 -5.52
CA GLY A 147 -9.58 -12.16 -6.14
C GLY A 147 -9.59 -12.10 -7.68
N PRO A 148 -9.63 -10.90 -8.29
CA PRO A 148 -9.46 -10.71 -9.73
C PRO A 148 -8.16 -11.30 -10.30
N LEU A 149 -7.05 -11.23 -9.57
CA LEU A 149 -5.78 -11.83 -9.99
C LEU A 149 -5.83 -13.36 -9.97
N VAL A 150 -6.45 -13.96 -8.95
CA VAL A 150 -6.71 -15.41 -8.88
C VAL A 150 -7.57 -15.86 -10.05
N LEU A 151 -8.61 -15.06 -10.39
CA LEU A 151 -9.45 -15.34 -11.54
C LEU A 151 -8.64 -15.34 -12.85
N LEU A 152 -7.84 -14.29 -13.11
CA LEU A 152 -7.04 -14.17 -14.33
C LEU A 152 -5.90 -15.20 -14.41
N HIS A 153 -5.35 -15.61 -13.27
CA HIS A 153 -4.34 -16.66 -13.24
C HIS A 153 -4.92 -18.00 -13.75
N ARG A 154 -6.18 -18.31 -13.39
CA ARG A 154 -6.86 -19.53 -13.84
C ARG A 154 -7.54 -19.40 -15.20
N PHE A 155 -8.20 -18.27 -15.44
CA PHE A 155 -8.99 -17.98 -16.63
C PHE A 155 -8.45 -16.73 -17.31
N SER A 156 -7.34 -16.88 -18.02
CA SER A 156 -6.52 -15.80 -18.56
C SER A 156 -7.09 -15.04 -19.75
N GLY A 157 -8.33 -15.33 -20.14
CA GLY A 157 -8.97 -14.70 -21.28
C GLY A 157 -10.46 -14.97 -21.38
N ALA A 158 -11.10 -14.26 -22.30
CA ALA A 158 -12.54 -14.35 -22.54
C ALA A 158 -12.99 -15.78 -22.88
N ASN A 159 -12.19 -16.56 -23.62
CA ASN A 159 -12.52 -17.92 -24.00
C ASN A 159 -12.48 -18.88 -22.80
N ALA A 160 -11.44 -18.78 -21.96
CA ALA A 160 -11.34 -19.57 -20.74
C ALA A 160 -12.52 -19.33 -19.79
N LEU A 161 -12.93 -18.06 -19.62
CA LEU A 161 -14.11 -17.70 -18.82
C LEU A 161 -15.41 -18.24 -19.43
N ARG A 162 -15.60 -18.12 -20.75
CA ARG A 162 -16.78 -18.68 -21.43
C ARG A 162 -16.89 -20.20 -21.28
N MET A 163 -15.76 -20.91 -21.41
CA MET A 163 -15.69 -22.36 -21.27
C MET A 163 -15.98 -22.83 -19.85
N ALA A 164 -15.48 -22.10 -18.84
CA ALA A 164 -15.76 -22.40 -17.44
C ALA A 164 -17.22 -22.10 -17.05
N GLY A 165 -17.81 -21.08 -17.68
CA GLY A 165 -19.12 -20.56 -17.30
C GLY A 165 -19.08 -19.79 -15.99
N TRP A 166 -20.17 -19.10 -15.69
CA TRP A 166 -20.27 -18.24 -14.50
C TRP A 166 -20.16 -19.06 -13.21
N ASP A 167 -20.89 -20.18 -13.12
CA ASP A 167 -20.89 -21.07 -11.95
C ASP A 167 -19.50 -21.66 -11.70
N GLY A 168 -18.78 -22.05 -12.77
CA GLY A 168 -17.43 -22.60 -12.66
C GLY A 168 -16.41 -21.57 -12.18
N ALA A 169 -16.50 -20.33 -12.67
CA ALA A 169 -15.65 -19.24 -12.22
C ALA A 169 -15.89 -18.89 -10.76
N LEU A 170 -17.16 -18.84 -10.33
CA LEU A 170 -17.52 -18.55 -8.94
C LEU A 170 -17.10 -19.66 -7.97
N ALA A 171 -17.33 -20.92 -8.35
CA ALA A 171 -16.92 -22.07 -7.55
C ALA A 171 -15.40 -22.08 -7.35
N TYR A 172 -14.64 -21.81 -8.41
CA TYR A 172 -13.18 -21.72 -8.34
C TYR A 172 -12.72 -20.59 -7.41
N LEU A 173 -13.30 -19.38 -7.56
CA LEU A 173 -12.93 -18.27 -6.68
C LEU A 173 -13.19 -18.61 -5.22
N ARG A 174 -14.38 -19.12 -4.88
CA ARG A 174 -14.73 -19.48 -3.50
C ARG A 174 -13.83 -20.56 -2.89
N ASP A 175 -13.37 -21.51 -3.68
CA ASP A 175 -12.48 -22.58 -3.23
C ASP A 175 -11.07 -22.07 -2.92
N ILE A 176 -10.53 -21.20 -3.79
CA ILE A 176 -9.14 -20.75 -3.70
C ILE A 176 -8.97 -19.51 -2.84
N CYS A 177 -9.93 -18.60 -2.88
CA CYS A 177 -9.90 -17.38 -2.08
C CYS A 177 -11.29 -17.13 -1.50
N ASP A 178 -11.37 -16.94 -0.18
CA ASP A 178 -12.60 -16.49 0.48
C ASP A 178 -12.84 -14.99 0.17
N ALA A 179 -12.92 -14.65 -1.11
CA ALA A 179 -13.08 -13.30 -1.60
C ALA A 179 -14.49 -12.83 -1.20
N PRO A 180 -14.61 -11.81 -0.33
CA PRO A 180 -15.90 -11.37 0.21
C PRO A 180 -16.87 -10.87 -0.85
N ASN A 181 -16.37 -10.61 -2.07
CA ASN A 181 -17.11 -10.11 -3.22
C ASN A 181 -16.96 -11.02 -4.45
N ALA A 182 -16.74 -12.33 -4.27
CA ALA A 182 -16.52 -13.28 -5.36
C ALA A 182 -17.57 -13.19 -6.47
N GLU A 183 -18.87 -13.13 -6.13
CA GLU A 183 -19.96 -12.97 -7.10
C GLU A 183 -19.81 -11.69 -7.93
N ALA A 184 -19.58 -10.55 -7.27
CA ALA A 184 -19.40 -9.27 -7.94
C ALA A 184 -18.13 -9.20 -8.81
N VAL A 185 -17.10 -9.99 -8.49
CA VAL A 185 -15.90 -10.14 -9.33
C VAL A 185 -16.23 -10.94 -10.59
N VAL A 186 -16.93 -12.06 -10.45
CA VAL A 186 -17.34 -12.89 -11.60
C VAL A 186 -18.30 -12.14 -12.50
N ASP A 187 -19.30 -11.43 -11.95
CA ASP A 187 -20.24 -10.62 -12.73
C ASP A 187 -19.54 -9.55 -13.56
N ARG A 188 -18.57 -8.86 -12.96
CA ARG A 188 -17.74 -7.87 -13.66
C ARG A 188 -16.93 -8.50 -14.78
N ALA A 189 -16.30 -9.65 -14.52
CA ALA A 189 -15.56 -10.39 -15.53
C ALA A 189 -16.47 -10.83 -16.70
N PHE A 190 -17.64 -11.40 -16.43
CA PHE A 190 -18.58 -11.83 -17.47
C PHE A 190 -19.18 -10.66 -18.26
N THR A 191 -19.39 -9.51 -17.60
CA THR A 191 -19.79 -8.28 -18.28
C THR A 191 -18.70 -7.80 -19.23
N ALA A 192 -17.45 -7.81 -18.77
CA ALA A 192 -16.27 -7.37 -19.52
C ALA A 192 -15.99 -8.20 -20.78
N ILE A 193 -16.09 -9.52 -20.69
CA ILE A 193 -15.75 -10.41 -21.82
C ILE A 193 -16.78 -10.40 -22.95
N ARG A 194 -17.95 -9.79 -22.76
CA ARG A 194 -18.99 -9.68 -23.81
C ARG A 194 -18.51 -8.92 -25.04
N SER A 195 -17.70 -7.89 -24.84
CA SER A 195 -17.14 -7.06 -25.92
C SER A 195 -15.79 -7.55 -26.43
N CYS A 196 -15.25 -8.62 -25.87
CA CYS A 196 -13.91 -9.10 -26.22
C CYS A 196 -13.96 -10.19 -27.29
N THR A 197 -13.24 -9.97 -28.38
CA THR A 197 -12.84 -11.04 -29.29
C THR A 197 -11.77 -11.89 -28.60
N GLY A 198 -11.76 -13.20 -28.84
CA GLY A 198 -10.81 -14.09 -28.18
C GLY A 198 -9.35 -13.69 -28.49
N PRO A 199 -8.46 -13.61 -27.50
CA PRO A 199 -7.03 -13.40 -27.75
C PRO A 199 -6.42 -14.56 -28.53
N ASP A 200 -5.25 -14.35 -29.13
CA ASP A 200 -4.43 -15.48 -29.56
C ASP A 200 -3.91 -16.25 -28.33
N GLY A 201 -3.60 -17.53 -28.48
CA GLY A 201 -3.14 -18.36 -27.36
C GLY A 201 -1.82 -17.91 -26.71
N GLY A 202 -1.09 -16.98 -27.34
CA GLY A 202 0.14 -16.41 -26.79
C GLY A 202 -0.14 -15.40 -25.67
N THR A 203 -1.11 -14.51 -25.87
CA THR A 203 -1.46 -13.48 -24.88
C THR A 203 -2.15 -14.07 -23.64
N GLU A 204 -2.91 -15.15 -23.79
CA GLU A 204 -3.51 -15.88 -22.65
C GLU A 204 -2.42 -16.43 -21.72
N ARG A 205 -1.37 -17.04 -22.28
CA ARG A 205 -0.26 -17.57 -21.47
C ARG A 205 0.48 -16.47 -20.70
N ARG A 206 0.79 -15.36 -21.38
CA ARG A 206 1.45 -14.21 -20.74
C ARG A 206 0.60 -13.63 -19.62
N THR A 207 -0.71 -13.56 -19.80
CA THR A 207 -1.66 -13.10 -18.76
C THR A 207 -1.64 -14.03 -17.56
N THR A 208 -1.67 -15.36 -17.75
CA THR A 208 -1.54 -16.34 -16.66
C THR A 208 -0.24 -16.17 -15.88
N ASP A 209 0.88 -16.08 -16.60
CA ASP A 209 2.23 -15.96 -16.01
C ASP A 209 2.34 -14.66 -15.19
N LEU A 210 1.94 -13.52 -15.77
CA LEU A 210 1.96 -12.22 -15.09
C LEU A 210 0.99 -12.15 -13.90
N ALA A 211 -0.20 -12.73 -14.00
CA ALA A 211 -1.14 -12.79 -12.88
C ALA A 211 -0.57 -13.61 -11.72
N GLY A 212 0.13 -14.72 -12.02
CA GLY A 212 0.83 -15.53 -11.02
C GLY A 212 1.98 -14.78 -10.36
N ASP A 213 2.77 -14.04 -11.13
CA ASP A 213 3.85 -13.19 -10.61
C ASP A 213 3.31 -12.05 -9.74
N THR A 214 2.22 -11.42 -10.16
CA THR A 214 1.53 -10.36 -9.41
C THR A 214 1.01 -10.90 -8.07
N LEU A 215 0.38 -12.08 -8.06
CA LEU A 215 -0.09 -12.73 -6.82
C LEU A 215 1.06 -13.01 -5.85
N ARG A 216 2.21 -13.45 -6.36
CA ARG A 216 3.40 -13.70 -5.54
C ARG A 216 3.93 -12.41 -4.91
N ALA A 217 4.05 -11.35 -5.70
CA ALA A 217 4.47 -10.04 -5.23
C ALA A 217 3.49 -9.46 -4.19
N TYR A 218 2.18 -9.68 -4.40
CA TYR A 218 1.15 -9.30 -3.43
C TYR A 218 1.34 -10.06 -2.10
N GLY A 219 1.53 -11.38 -2.16
CA GLY A 219 1.77 -12.21 -0.99
C GLY A 219 3.04 -11.81 -0.21
N GLU A 220 4.13 -11.48 -0.92
CA GLU A 220 5.37 -10.98 -0.32
C GLU A 220 5.14 -9.65 0.41
N ARG A 221 4.44 -8.69 -0.22
CA ARG A 221 4.09 -7.41 0.41
C ARG A 221 3.27 -7.61 1.69
N VAL A 222 2.27 -8.50 1.66
CA VAL A 222 1.43 -8.81 2.82
C VAL A 222 2.25 -9.46 3.94
N ALA A 223 3.13 -10.40 3.60
CA ALA A 223 4.03 -11.02 4.59
C ALA A 223 4.95 -9.99 5.27
N LEU A 224 5.46 -9.01 4.50
CA LEU A 224 6.26 -7.91 5.02
C LEU A 224 5.43 -6.96 5.90
N ASP A 225 4.19 -6.67 5.53
CA ASP A 225 3.27 -5.89 6.38
C ASP A 225 3.05 -6.57 7.75
N HIS A 226 2.84 -7.89 7.77
CA HIS A 226 2.72 -8.66 9.01
C HIS A 226 4.02 -8.67 9.83
N ALA A 227 5.18 -8.83 9.17
CA ALA A 227 6.47 -8.80 9.85
C ALA A 227 6.74 -7.44 10.51
N LEU A 228 6.38 -6.34 9.84
CA LEU A 228 6.47 -4.98 10.37
C LEU A 228 5.57 -4.77 11.59
N LEU A 229 4.31 -5.23 11.53
CA LEU A 229 3.39 -5.16 12.66
C LEU A 229 3.88 -5.97 13.86
N HIS A 230 4.32 -7.22 13.62
CA HIS A 230 4.86 -8.07 14.67
C HIS A 230 6.12 -7.45 15.31
N ARG A 231 7.07 -6.95 14.51
CA ARG A 231 8.30 -6.34 15.03
C ARG A 231 8.04 -5.05 15.82
N SER A 232 7.03 -4.28 15.43
CA SER A 232 6.64 -3.05 16.13
C SER A 232 5.75 -3.27 17.37
N GLY A 233 5.36 -4.52 17.66
CA GLY A 233 4.48 -4.86 18.78
C GLY A 233 3.02 -4.45 18.54
N LEU A 234 2.60 -4.33 17.28
CA LEU A 234 1.25 -3.96 16.85
C LEU A 234 0.48 -5.12 16.19
N GLY A 235 1.14 -6.28 16.05
CA GLY A 235 0.59 -7.49 15.40
C GLY A 235 -0.12 -8.45 16.34
#